data_AF-A0A7Z0MWG6-F1
#
_entry.id   AF-A0A7Z0MWG6-F1
#
_cell.length_a   1.000
_cell.length_b   1.000
_cell.length_c   1.000
_cell.angle_alpha   90.00
_cell.angle_beta   90.00
_cell.angle_gamma   90.00
#
_symmetry.space_group_name_H-M   'P 1'
#
loop_
_entity.id
_entity.type
_entity.pdbx_description
1 polymer ?
#
loop_
_entity_poly.entity_id
_entity_poly.type
_entity_poly.pdbx_seq_one_letter_code
_entity_poly.pdbx_strand_id
1 'polypeptide(L)' 'MSDFQPVRDACEFAGGVTALAKCLGLPPQVIHNWAAGKRPVPVIRCVEIEELTGGAVTRKQLRPDDWYQIWPELRGSD' A
#
# COMPACT_ATOMS: atom_id res chain seq x y z
N MET A 1 14.50 9.18 -9.17
CA MET A 1 13.80 7.89 -8.97
C MET A 1 12.39 8.26 -8.59
N SER A 2 11.39 7.88 -9.38
CA SER A 2 10.00 8.22 -9.07
C SER A 2 9.55 7.42 -7.86
N ASP A 3 9.09 8.12 -6.84
CA ASP A 3 8.49 7.51 -5.66
C ASP A 3 7.19 6.80 -6.05
N PHE A 4 6.90 5.67 -5.42
CA PHE A 4 5.65 4.95 -5.57
C PHE A 4 4.56 5.63 -4.73
N GLN A 5 3.81 6.50 -5.40
CA GLN A 5 2.84 7.42 -4.78
C GLN A 5 1.81 6.75 -3.84
N PRO A 6 1.21 5.59 -4.15
CA PRO A 6 0.22 4.96 -3.25
C PRO A 6 0.76 4.68 -1.83
N VAL A 7 2.04 4.34 -1.71
CA VAL A 7 2.66 4.14 -0.39
C VAL A 7 2.91 5.48 0.31
N ARG A 8 3.19 6.55 -0.44
CA ARG A 8 3.32 7.91 0.13
C ARG A 8 1.98 8.39 0.66
N ASP A 9 0.90 8.21 -0.08
CA ASP A 9 -0.46 8.57 0.33
C ASP A 9 -0.86 7.79 1.61
N ALA A 10 -0.52 6.50 1.68
CA ALA A 10 -0.77 5.70 2.89
C ALA A 10 0.05 6.20 4.09
N CYS A 11 1.29 6.65 3.85
CA CYS A 11 2.10 7.26 4.91
C CYS A 11 1.46 8.57 5.38
N GLU A 12 1.03 9.44 4.47
CA GLU A 12 0.38 10.72 4.82
C GLU A 12 -0.90 10.49 5.63
N PHE A 13 -1.74 9.55 5.19
CA PHE A 13 -2.95 9.16 5.91
C PHE A 13 -2.65 8.69 7.35
N ALA A 14 -1.63 7.85 7.52
CA ALA A 14 -1.24 7.33 8.83
C ALA A 14 -0.51 8.36 9.73
N GLY A 15 -0.16 9.55 9.22
CA GLY A 15 0.63 10.55 9.95
C GLY A 15 2.16 10.38 9.81
N GLY A 16 2.61 9.66 8.80
CA GLY A 16 4.01 9.51 8.38
C GLY A 16 4.47 8.06 8.27
N VAL A 17 5.69 7.87 7.74
CA VAL A 17 6.29 6.54 7.53
C VAL A 17 6.39 5.74 8.83
N THR A 18 6.84 6.36 9.91
CA THR A 18 6.98 5.70 11.22
C THR A 18 5.64 5.29 11.80
N ALA A 19 4.59 6.10 11.59
CA ALA A 19 3.25 5.80 12.07
C ALA A 19 2.65 4.61 11.30
N LEU A 20 2.75 4.61 9.97
CA LEU A 20 2.31 3.48 9.13
C LEU A 20 3.07 2.19 9.50
N ALA A 21 4.39 2.28 9.68
CA ALA A 21 5.23 1.15 10.08
C ALA A 21 4.77 0.56 11.43
N LYS A 22 4.45 1.42 12.41
CA LYS A 22 3.91 1.00 13.70
C LYS A 22 2.54 0.33 13.57
N CYS A 23 1.62 0.88 12.78
CA CYS A 23 0.31 0.28 12.53
C CYS A 23 0.42 -1.12 11.91
N LEU A 24 1.39 -1.33 11.01
CA LEU A 24 1.61 -2.61 10.34
C LEU A 24 2.52 -3.58 11.12
N GLY A 25 3.11 -3.16 12.24
CA GLY A 25 4.07 -3.95 13.01
C GLY A 25 5.37 -4.23 12.24
N LEU A 26 5.82 -3.29 11.41
CA LEU A 26 6.97 -3.43 10.52
C LEU A 26 8.07 -2.39 10.83
N PRO A 27 9.34 -2.67 10.47
CA PRO A 27 10.38 -1.64 10.50
C PRO A 27 10.12 -0.52 9.46
N PRO A 28 10.37 0.77 9.76
CA PRO A 28 10.18 1.88 8.81
C PRO A 28 10.92 1.71 7.48
N GLN A 29 12.08 1.03 7.50
CA GLN A 29 12.85 0.73 6.29
C GLN A 29 12.06 -0.10 5.27
N VAL A 30 11.15 -0.96 5.73
CA VAL A 30 10.28 -1.76 4.84
C VAL A 30 9.35 -0.84 4.06
N ILE A 31 8.73 0.12 4.74
CA ILE A 31 7.84 1.10 4.12
C ILE A 31 8.64 1.98 3.14
N HIS A 32 9.83 2.44 3.52
CA HIS A 32 10.70 3.19 2.61
C HIS A 32 11.07 2.41 1.35
N ASN A 33 11.33 1.09 1.46
CA ASN A 33 11.62 0.26 0.29
C ASN A 33 10.43 0.15 -0.65
N TRP A 34 9.20 0.09 -0.13
CA TRP A 34 7.98 0.12 -0.94
C TRP A 34 7.77 1.49 -1.59
N ALA A 35 7.91 2.58 -0.82
CA ALA A 35 7.75 3.94 -1.31
C ALA A 35 8.79 4.31 -2.38
N ALA A 36 9.99 3.72 -2.33
CA ALA A 36 11.02 3.88 -3.34
C ALA A 36 10.86 2.92 -4.54
N GLY A 37 9.82 2.08 -4.57
CA GLY A 37 9.59 1.08 -5.62
C GLY A 37 10.63 -0.04 -5.67
N LYS A 38 11.48 -0.19 -4.65
CA LYS A 38 12.56 -1.22 -4.62
C LYS A 38 12.01 -2.63 -4.48
N ARG A 39 10.84 -2.76 -3.85
CA ARG A 39 10.09 -4.01 -3.72
C ARG A 39 8.60 -3.70 -3.80
N PRO A 40 7.80 -4.56 -4.44
CA PRO A 40 6.36 -4.40 -4.43
C PRO A 40 5.81 -4.59 -3.01
N VAL A 41 4.66 -3.97 -2.74
CA VAL A 41 3.93 -4.18 -1.49
C VAL A 41 3.35 -5.61 -1.50
N PRO A 42 3.62 -6.44 -0.48
CA PRO A 42 3.07 -7.80 -0.42
C PRO A 42 1.54 -7.78 -0.40
N VAL A 43 0.92 -8.80 -0.99
CA VAL A 43 -0.55 -8.94 -1.11
C VAL A 43 -1.28 -8.68 0.21
N ILE A 44 -0.86 -9.34 1.28
CA ILE A 44 -1.48 -9.19 2.61
C ILE A 44 -1.40 -7.74 3.13
N ARG A 45 -0.28 -7.05 2.86
CA ARG A 45 -0.07 -5.67 3.28
C ARG A 45 -0.92 -4.68 2.49
N CYS A 46 -1.31 -5.03 1.28
CA CYS A 46 -2.21 -4.19 0.49
C CYS A 46 -3.61 -4.12 1.12
N VAL A 47 -4.12 -5.25 1.62
CA VAL A 47 -5.42 -5.31 2.29
C VAL A 47 -5.36 -4.54 3.62
N GLU A 48 -4.33 -4.77 4.44
CA GLU A 48 -4.17 -4.05 5.70
C GLU A 48 -4.07 -2.53 5.51
N ILE A 49 -3.33 -2.07 4.48
CA ILE A 49 -3.24 -0.64 4.17
C ILE A 49 -4.59 -0.08 3.72
N GLU A 50 -5.34 -0.82 2.89
CA GLU A 50 -6.67 -0.38 2.46
C GLU A 50 -7.64 -0.25 3.63
N GLU A 51 -7.65 -1.22 4.55
CA GLU A 51 -8.46 -1.19 5.77
C GLU A 51 -8.05 -0.03 6.70
N LEU A 52 -6.73 0.14 6.93
CA LEU A 52 -6.19 1.24 7.74
C LEU A 52 -6.54 2.61 7.19
N THR A 53 -6.57 2.74 5.86
CA THR A 53 -6.85 4.01 5.16
C THR A 53 -8.33 4.22 4.88
N GLY A 54 -9.21 3.31 5.30
CA GLY A 54 -10.64 3.39 5.01
C GLY A 54 -10.95 3.44 3.51
N GLY A 55 -10.12 2.81 2.69
CA GLY A 55 -10.24 2.82 1.23
C GLY A 55 -9.64 4.04 0.52
N ALA A 56 -9.03 4.99 1.24
CA ALA A 56 -8.33 6.12 0.59
C ALA A 56 -7.12 5.66 -0.24
N VAL A 57 -6.46 4.59 0.19
CA VAL A 57 -5.44 3.87 -0.60
C VAL A 57 -5.91 2.44 -0.81
N THR A 58 -6.31 2.12 -2.03
CA THR A 58 -6.83 0.80 -2.40
C THR A 58 -5.72 -0.18 -2.76
N ARG A 59 -6.02 -1.47 -2.61
CA ARG A 59 -5.17 -2.57 -3.08
C ARG A 59 -4.98 -2.57 -4.61
N LYS A 60 -5.92 -1.98 -5.36
CA LYS A 60 -5.78 -1.70 -6.81
C LYS A 60 -4.65 -0.70 -7.06
N GLN A 61 -4.60 0.40 -6.30
CA GLN A 61 -3.54 1.41 -6.40
C GLN A 61 -2.18 0.85 -5.95
N LEU A 62 -2.15 0.02 -4.89
CA LEU A 62 -0.90 -0.58 -4.39
C LEU A 62 -0.33 -1.67 -5.31
N ARG A 63 -1.15 -2.28 -6.16
CA ARG A 63 -0.77 -3.35 -7.11
C ARG A 63 -1.38 -3.14 -8.50
N PRO A 64 -1.01 -2.06 -9.20
CA PRO A 64 -1.67 -1.68 -10.45
C PRO A 64 -1.54 -2.75 -11.55
N ASP A 65 -0.45 -3.51 -11.54
CA ASP A 65 -0.10 -4.43 -12.64
C ASP A 65 -0.73 -5.83 -12.51
N ASP A 66 -1.15 -6.23 -11.30
CA ASP A 66 -1.60 -7.61 -11.04
C ASP A 66 -2.76 -7.75 -10.04
N TRP A 67 -3.34 -6.64 -9.55
CA TRP A 67 -4.48 -6.71 -8.63
C TRP A 67 -5.63 -7.57 -9.16
N TYR A 68 -5.89 -7.54 -10.48
CA TYR A 68 -7.00 -8.27 -11.11
C TYR A 68 -6.77 -9.79 -11.18
N GLN A 69 -5.53 -10.26 -10.99
CA GLN A 69 -5.21 -11.68 -10.89
C GLN A 69 -5.32 -12.16 -9.44
N ILE A 70 -5.00 -11.28 -8.49
CA ILE A 70 -5.00 -11.57 -7.05
C ILE A 70 -6.42 -11.48 -6.46
N TRP A 71 -7.15 -10.42 -6.83
CA TRP A 71 -8.51 -10.11 -6.39
C TRP A 71 -9.45 -9.99 -7.61
N PRO A 72 -9.73 -11.10 -8.32
CA PRO A 72 -10.59 -11.10 -9.51
C PRO A 72 -12.01 -10.60 -9.23
N GLU A 73 -12.50 -10.71 -8.00
CA GLU A 73 -13.79 -10.20 -7.54
C GLU A 73 -13.93 -8.68 -7.67
N LEU A 74 -12.82 -7.93 -7.74
CA LEU A 74 -12.83 -6.47 -7.86
C LEU A 74 -12.95 -5.93 -9.29
N ARG A 75 -13.01 -6.81 -10.31
CA ARG A 75 -13.06 -6.43 -11.74
C ARG A 75 -14.34 -5.68 -12.15
N GLY A 76 -15.38 -5.66 -11.32
CA GLY A 76 -16.65 -4.99 -11.58
C GLY A 76 -17.10 -4.02 -10.48
N SER A 77 -16.18 -3.61 -9.61
CA SER A 77 -16.44 -2.60 -8.57
C SER A 77 -15.69 -1.33 -8.94
N ASP A 78 -16.42 -0.36 -9.51
CA ASP A 78 -15.97 1.00 -9.81
C ASP A 78 -16.70 2.01 -8.92
#